data_AF-A0A1A0PPF6-F1
#
_entry.id   AF-A0A1A0PPF6-F1
#
_cell.length_a   1.000
_cell.length_b   1.000
_cell.length_c   1.000
_cell.angle_alpha   90.00
_cell.angle_beta   90.00
_cell.angle_gamma   90.00
#
_symmetry.space_group_name_H-M   'P 1'
#
loop_
_entity.id
_entity.type
_entity.pdbx_description
1 polymer ?
#
loop_
_entity_poly.entity_id
_entity_poly.type
_entity_poly.pdbx_seq_one_letter_code
_entity_poly.pdbx_strand_id
1 'polypeptide(L)'
;MLHTVRRLPRWSFSAVVVTTLVAPVLTGCTSADDMLPTMSVPPPPSTESRAAPQFVGPQAAGRQPDKLTVTPQQRAYLDALKGAGVRPSTDLLALSIGSYVCQARAAKQTEQAVRDYVTPLVRSDVRTNNQFNVVAPPPSQVDALTADYIRIATDRLC
;
A
#
# COMPACT_ATOMS: atom_id res chain seq x y z
N MET A 1 47.12 3.94 31.17
CA MET A 1 46.68 5.31 30.85
C MET A 1 46.29 5.35 29.38
N LEU A 2 45.04 5.75 29.11
CA LEU A 2 44.39 5.84 27.80
C LEU A 2 45.20 6.72 26.84
N HIS A 3 45.14 6.45 25.53
CA HIS A 3 44.79 7.41 24.47
C HIS A 3 44.78 6.67 23.11
N THR A 4 43.60 6.24 22.64
CA THR A 4 43.43 5.82 21.24
C THR A 4 42.35 6.66 20.59
N VAL A 5 42.81 7.49 19.66
CA VAL A 5 42.08 8.56 18.98
C VAL A 5 41.11 7.96 17.96
N ARG A 6 39.82 8.26 18.10
CA ARG A 6 38.78 7.97 17.11
C ARG A 6 38.98 8.86 15.88
N ARG A 7 39.26 8.30 14.70
CA ARG A 7 39.17 9.00 13.42
C ARG A 7 37.79 8.75 12.81
N LEU A 8 36.98 9.80 12.73
CA LEU A 8 35.72 9.81 12.00
C LEU A 8 35.97 10.01 10.49
N PRO A 9 35.28 9.29 9.59
CA PRO A 9 35.35 9.54 8.16
C PRO A 9 34.63 10.84 7.79
N ARG A 10 35.33 11.65 7.00
CA ARG A 10 34.95 12.98 6.52
C ARG A 10 33.74 12.89 5.60
N TRP A 11 32.70 13.63 5.97
CA TRP A 11 31.57 13.99 5.15
C TRP A 11 32.04 14.91 4.02
N SER A 12 31.78 14.55 2.77
CA SER A 12 31.96 15.45 1.62
C SER A 12 30.59 15.89 1.13
N PHE A 13 30.32 17.18 1.33
CA PHE A 13 29.21 17.91 0.74
C PHE A 13 29.56 18.29 -0.70
N SER A 14 28.63 18.05 -1.62
CA SER A 14 28.56 18.80 -2.89
C SER A 14 27.10 19.17 -3.16
N ALA A 15 26.80 20.47 -3.01
CA ALA A 15 25.73 21.17 -3.74
C ALA A 15 26.08 21.17 -5.24
N VAL A 16 25.20 21.37 -6.23
CA VAL A 16 24.42 22.57 -6.65
C VAL A 16 23.54 22.10 -7.85
N VAL A 17 22.29 22.50 -8.12
CA VAL A 17 21.77 23.61 -9.00
C VAL A 17 20.30 23.19 -9.30
N VAL A 18 19.20 23.84 -8.88
CA VAL A 18 18.52 25.08 -9.33
C VAL A 18 17.88 25.07 -10.74
N THR A 19 16.54 24.96 -10.73
CA THR A 19 15.47 25.50 -11.62
C THR A 19 15.36 25.10 -13.10
N THR A 20 14.15 24.65 -13.48
CA THR A 20 13.22 25.43 -14.33
C THR A 20 11.76 24.97 -14.10
N LEU A 21 10.91 25.87 -13.61
CA LEU A 21 9.45 25.73 -13.67
C LEU A 21 8.98 26.37 -14.98
N VAL A 22 8.25 25.62 -15.81
CA VAL A 22 7.44 26.17 -16.89
C VAL A 22 6.00 26.26 -16.39
N ALA A 23 5.51 27.49 -16.24
CA ALA A 23 4.10 27.78 -15.98
C ALA A 23 3.36 27.98 -17.32
N PRO A 24 2.22 27.30 -17.56
CA PRO A 24 1.35 27.68 -18.67
C PRO A 24 0.52 28.91 -18.29
N VAL A 25 0.65 29.95 -19.11
CA VAL A 25 -0.23 31.12 -19.13
C VAL A 25 -1.62 30.69 -19.63
N LEU A 26 -2.64 30.83 -18.78
CA LEU A 26 -4.04 30.76 -19.19
C LEU A 26 -4.51 32.18 -19.52
N THR A 27 -4.57 32.50 -20.81
CA THR A 27 -5.33 33.63 -21.35
C THR A 27 -6.82 33.34 -21.25
N GLY A 28 -7.58 34.28 -20.68
CA GLY A 28 -9.04 34.28 -20.65
C GLY A 28 -9.68 35.07 -21.79
N CYS A 29 -11.02 35.12 -21.74
CA CYS A 29 -12.02 35.80 -22.60
C CYS A 29 -12.56 34.89 -23.73
N THR A 30 -13.86 34.76 -24.03
CA THR A 30 -15.04 35.61 -23.79
C THR A 30 -16.31 34.75 -23.62
N SER A 31 -17.39 35.40 -23.16
CA SER A 31 -18.73 34.84 -22.93
C SER A 31 -19.58 34.67 -24.20
N ALA A 32 -20.54 33.75 -24.07
CA ALA A 32 -21.93 33.76 -24.57
C ALA A 32 -22.31 33.00 -25.86
N ASP A 33 -23.35 32.18 -25.65
CA ASP A 33 -24.39 31.68 -26.57
C ASP A 33 -24.01 30.92 -27.83
N ASP A 34 -24.10 29.58 -27.76
CA ASP A 34 -24.90 28.82 -28.73
C ASP A 34 -25.36 27.49 -28.13
N MET A 35 -26.68 27.24 -28.12
CA MET A 35 -27.29 25.98 -27.73
C MET A 35 -27.25 25.00 -28.90
N LEU A 36 -26.44 23.94 -28.82
CA LEU A 36 -26.54 22.76 -29.70
C LEU A 36 -26.20 21.47 -28.94
N PRO A 37 -26.75 20.31 -29.36
CA PRO A 37 -27.24 19.25 -28.47
C PRO A 37 -26.15 18.38 -27.87
N THR A 38 -26.49 17.79 -26.72
CA THR A 38 -25.71 16.75 -26.03
C THR A 38 -25.37 15.61 -27.00
N MET A 39 -24.11 15.55 -27.41
CA MET A 39 -23.50 14.32 -27.87
C MET A 39 -22.61 13.85 -26.73
N SER A 40 -23.09 12.84 -26.00
CA SER A 40 -22.30 12.12 -25.02
C SER A 40 -21.11 11.47 -25.72
N VAL A 41 -19.96 12.12 -25.66
CA VAL A 41 -18.66 11.52 -25.98
C VAL A 41 -18.34 10.53 -24.85
N PRO A 42 -18.27 9.20 -25.11
CA PRO A 42 -17.76 8.28 -24.11
C PRO A 42 -16.29 8.65 -23.80
N PRO A 43 -15.86 8.65 -22.52
CA PRO A 43 -14.46 8.88 -22.21
C PRO A 43 -13.59 7.81 -22.91
N PRO A 44 -12.37 8.16 -23.36
CA PRO A 44 -11.45 7.15 -23.87
C PRO A 44 -11.25 6.07 -22.80
N PRO A 45 -11.10 4.79 -23.17
CA PRO A 45 -10.77 3.76 -22.20
C PRO A 45 -9.43 4.15 -21.57
N SER A 46 -9.47 4.64 -20.34
CA SER A 46 -8.32 4.69 -19.47
C SER A 46 -7.78 3.26 -19.41
N THR A 47 -6.65 3.03 -20.07
CA THR A 47 -5.79 1.87 -19.87
C THR A 47 -5.15 1.97 -18.48
N GLU A 48 -5.99 2.06 -17.45
CA GLU A 48 -5.59 1.83 -16.09
C GLU A 48 -5.53 0.31 -15.91
N SER A 49 -4.41 -0.27 -16.32
CA SER A 49 -3.98 -1.57 -15.82
C SER A 49 -3.55 -1.42 -14.35
N ARG A 50 -4.46 -0.94 -13.50
CA ARG A 50 -4.47 -1.35 -12.10
C ARG A 50 -5.30 -2.62 -12.10
N ALA A 51 -4.60 -3.75 -12.05
CA ALA A 51 -5.20 -4.96 -11.51
C ALA A 51 -5.73 -4.58 -10.12
N ALA A 52 -7.03 -4.28 -10.03
CA ALA A 52 -7.75 -4.44 -8.78
C ALA A 52 -7.43 -5.86 -8.31
N PRO A 53 -7.05 -6.09 -7.04
CA PRO A 53 -6.69 -7.41 -6.56
C PRO A 53 -7.89 -8.33 -6.75
N GLN A 54 -7.88 -9.10 -7.83
CA GLN A 54 -8.85 -10.14 -8.08
C GLN A 54 -8.51 -11.21 -7.06
N PHE A 55 -9.39 -11.41 -6.08
CA PHE A 55 -9.22 -12.44 -5.07
C PHE A 55 -9.35 -13.82 -5.74
N VAL A 56 -8.24 -14.41 -6.15
CA VAL A 56 -8.21 -15.79 -6.68
C VAL A 56 -8.03 -16.74 -5.50
N GLY A 57 -9.10 -16.89 -4.71
CA GLY A 57 -9.23 -17.99 -3.76
C GLY A 57 -9.95 -19.18 -4.42
N PRO A 58 -9.74 -20.44 -3.97
CA PRO A 58 -10.58 -21.54 -4.42
C PRO A 58 -12.04 -21.22 -4.10
N GLN A 59 -12.87 -21.14 -5.14
CA GLN A 59 -14.30 -20.88 -5.00
C GLN A 59 -14.94 -22.11 -4.33
N ALA A 60 -15.16 -22.02 -3.02
CA ALA A 60 -15.99 -23.00 -2.32
C ALA A 60 -17.43 -22.84 -2.83
N ALA A 61 -17.86 -23.77 -3.68
CA ALA A 61 -19.22 -23.84 -4.19
C ALA A 61 -20.20 -23.92 -3.00
N GLY A 62 -21.10 -22.93 -2.91
CA GLY A 62 -22.24 -22.91 -1.98
C GLY A 62 -21.90 -22.48 -0.55
N ARG A 63 -21.90 -21.18 -0.26
CA ARG A 63 -21.87 -20.70 1.13
C ARG A 63 -22.64 -19.39 1.29
N GLN A 64 -23.47 -19.34 2.34
CA GLN A 64 -24.29 -18.20 2.75
C GLN A 64 -23.49 -16.88 2.85
N PRO A 65 -24.09 -15.73 2.51
CA PRO A 65 -23.39 -14.46 2.32
C PRO A 65 -22.94 -13.70 3.59
N ASP A 66 -22.77 -14.34 4.76
CA ASP A 66 -22.51 -13.59 6.01
C ASP A 66 -21.34 -14.06 6.89
N LYS A 67 -20.53 -15.01 6.41
CA LYS A 67 -19.26 -15.36 7.09
C LYS A 67 -18.15 -15.59 6.09
N LEU A 68 -17.13 -14.75 6.16
CA LEU A 68 -15.83 -14.99 5.53
C LEU A 68 -15.37 -16.42 5.91
N THR A 69 -15.42 -17.33 4.95
CA THR A 69 -14.98 -18.70 5.14
C THR A 69 -13.48 -18.75 4.87
N VAL A 70 -12.71 -18.90 5.94
CA VAL A 70 -11.24 -18.86 5.91
C VAL A 70 -10.69 -20.27 5.74
N THR A 71 -9.77 -20.47 4.79
CA THR A 71 -9.07 -21.77 4.59
C THR A 71 -8.08 -22.05 5.73
N PRO A 72 -7.63 -23.31 5.94
CA PRO A 72 -6.62 -23.61 6.95
C PRO A 72 -5.32 -22.81 6.77
N GLN A 73 -4.89 -22.60 5.53
CA GLN A 73 -3.69 -21.80 5.21
C GLN A 73 -3.88 -20.32 5.54
N GLN A 74 -5.04 -19.74 5.18
CA GLN A 74 -5.38 -18.36 5.51
C GLN A 74 -5.46 -18.16 7.04
N ARG A 75 -5.98 -19.14 7.77
CA ARG A 75 -6.01 -19.10 9.25
C ARG A 75 -4.59 -19.14 9.84
N ALA A 76 -3.72 -20.00 9.34
CA ALA A 76 -2.33 -20.07 9.79
C ALA A 76 -1.57 -18.74 9.57
N TYR A 77 -1.87 -18.02 8.50
CA TYR A 77 -1.35 -16.68 8.27
C TYR A 77 -1.86 -15.66 9.30
N LEU A 78 -3.18 -15.62 9.55
CA LEU A 78 -3.76 -14.73 10.56
C LEU A 78 -3.21 -15.02 11.96
N ASP A 79 -3.05 -16.30 12.30
CA ASP A 79 -2.44 -16.72 13.57
C ASP A 79 -0.96 -16.30 13.66
N ALA A 80 -0.21 -16.39 12.55
CA ALA A 80 1.17 -15.94 12.50
C ALA A 80 1.31 -14.42 12.64
N LEU A 81 0.40 -13.64 12.04
CA LEU A 81 0.33 -12.19 12.25
C LEU A 81 0.12 -11.87 13.74
N LYS A 82 -0.86 -12.52 14.36
CA LYS A 82 -1.15 -12.35 15.78
C LYS A 82 0.03 -12.76 16.67
N GLY A 83 0.71 -13.86 16.33
CA GLY A 83 1.91 -14.33 17.03
C GLY A 83 3.09 -13.36 16.92
N ALA A 84 3.18 -12.59 15.84
CA ALA A 84 4.17 -11.53 15.65
C ALA A 84 3.75 -10.18 16.28
N GLY A 85 2.60 -10.13 16.96
CA GLY A 85 2.07 -8.88 17.54
C GLY A 85 1.41 -7.94 16.52
N VAL A 86 1.25 -8.38 15.27
CA VAL A 86 0.46 -7.64 14.27
C VAL A 86 -1.02 -7.80 14.61
N ARG A 87 -1.74 -6.68 14.68
CA ARG A 87 -3.17 -6.66 15.00
C ARG A 87 -3.93 -6.04 13.83
N PRO A 88 -4.42 -6.85 12.88
CA PRO A 88 -5.31 -6.35 11.85
C PRO A 88 -6.62 -5.81 12.45
N SER A 89 -7.13 -4.73 11.86
CA SER A 89 -8.46 -4.19 12.17
C SER A 89 -9.57 -5.15 11.76
N THR A 90 -9.36 -5.90 10.67
CA THR A 90 -10.23 -7.00 10.24
C THR A 90 -9.40 -8.11 9.59
N ASP A 91 -9.87 -9.36 9.72
CA ASP A 91 -9.27 -10.52 9.04
C ASP A 91 -9.29 -10.34 7.52
N LEU A 92 -10.37 -9.76 6.98
CA LEU A 92 -10.50 -9.53 5.54
C LEU A 92 -9.43 -8.58 5.00
N LEU A 93 -9.09 -7.51 5.74
CA LEU A 93 -8.01 -6.60 5.36
C LEU A 93 -6.65 -7.29 5.41
N ALA A 94 -6.38 -8.09 6.44
CA ALA A 94 -5.14 -8.85 6.52
C ALA A 94 -4.99 -9.83 5.34
N LEU A 95 -6.07 -10.52 4.99
CA LEU A 95 -6.09 -11.46 3.87
C LEU A 95 -5.98 -10.76 2.50
N SER A 96 -6.55 -9.55 2.35
CA SER A 96 -6.39 -8.78 1.11
C SER A 96 -4.95 -8.28 0.94
N ILE A 97 -4.31 -7.80 2.01
CA ILE A 97 -2.88 -7.44 2.03
C ILE A 97 -2.03 -8.67 1.67
N GLY A 98 -2.27 -9.81 2.32
CA GLY A 98 -1.53 -11.05 2.07
C GLY A 98 -1.69 -11.55 0.62
N SER A 99 -2.92 -11.50 0.09
CA SER A 99 -3.20 -11.88 -1.30
C SER A 99 -2.45 -11.00 -2.29
N TYR A 100 -2.40 -9.68 -2.05
CA TYR A 100 -1.61 -8.75 -2.88
C TYR A 100 -0.13 -9.10 -2.84
N VAL A 101 0.45 -9.38 -1.66
CA VAL A 101 1.86 -9.76 -1.53
C VAL A 101 2.18 -10.99 -2.39
N CYS A 102 1.34 -12.02 -2.34
CA CYS A 102 1.55 -13.24 -3.13
C CYS A 102 1.44 -12.97 -4.64
N GLN A 103 0.44 -12.18 -5.06
CA GLN A 103 0.30 -11.79 -6.47
C GLN A 103 1.51 -10.99 -6.97
N ALA A 104 1.96 -10.01 -6.19
CA ALA A 104 3.09 -9.17 -6.57
C ALA A 104 4.40 -9.97 -6.66
N ARG A 105 4.60 -10.95 -5.76
CA ARG A 105 5.74 -11.88 -5.82
C ARG A 105 5.68 -12.81 -7.01
N ALA A 106 4.52 -13.40 -7.30
CA ALA A 106 4.33 -14.21 -8.50
C ALA A 106 4.60 -13.41 -9.79
N ALA A 107 4.26 -12.12 -9.78
CA ALA A 107 4.55 -11.17 -10.85
C ALA A 107 6.00 -10.61 -10.84
N LYS A 108 6.86 -11.08 -9.91
CA LYS A 108 8.25 -10.63 -9.76
C LYS A 108 8.41 -9.11 -9.60
N GLN A 109 7.44 -8.46 -8.97
CA GLN A 109 7.58 -7.06 -8.60
C GLN A 109 8.74 -6.87 -7.62
N THR A 110 9.35 -5.69 -7.63
CA THR A 110 10.41 -5.36 -6.69
C THR A 110 9.86 -5.28 -5.27
N GLU A 111 10.68 -5.60 -4.26
CA GLU A 111 10.29 -5.45 -2.85
C GLU A 111 9.83 -4.01 -2.53
N GLN A 112 10.42 -3.02 -3.20
CA GLN A 112 10.01 -1.63 -3.05
C GLN A 112 8.60 -1.39 -3.57
N ALA A 113 8.24 -1.91 -4.75
CA ALA A 113 6.89 -1.77 -5.29
C ALA A 113 5.83 -2.42 -4.39
N VAL A 114 6.14 -3.60 -3.83
CA VAL A 114 5.25 -4.27 -2.84
C VAL A 114 5.08 -3.39 -1.61
N ARG A 115 6.17 -2.84 -1.06
CA ARG A 115 6.14 -1.96 0.11
C ARG A 115 5.35 -0.68 -0.16
N ASP A 116 5.53 -0.05 -1.32
CA ASP A 116 4.85 1.20 -1.68
C ASP A 116 3.32 1.03 -1.70
N TYR A 117 2.83 -0.15 -2.07
CA TYR A 117 1.41 -0.48 -2.02
C TYR A 117 0.92 -0.90 -0.62
N VAL A 118 1.68 -1.73 0.09
CA VAL A 118 1.25 -2.27 1.40
C VAL A 118 1.31 -1.21 2.50
N THR A 119 2.31 -0.33 2.48
CA THR A 119 2.51 0.72 3.51
C THR A 119 1.26 1.57 3.78
N PRO A 120 0.59 2.16 2.77
CA PRO A 120 -0.62 2.95 3.02
C PRO A 120 -1.78 2.11 3.60
N LEU A 121 -1.90 0.84 3.22
CA LEU A 121 -2.93 -0.07 3.78
C LEU A 121 -2.67 -0.35 5.27
N VAL A 122 -1.42 -0.67 5.62
CA VAL A 122 -1.00 -0.90 7.01
C VAL A 122 -1.14 0.37 7.86
N ARG A 123 -0.80 1.54 7.31
CA ARG A 123 -1.02 2.82 8.00
C ARG A 123 -2.49 3.04 8.33
N SER A 124 -3.38 2.74 7.38
CA SER A 124 -4.84 2.83 7.60
C SER A 124 -5.29 1.82 8.65
N ASP A 125 -4.79 0.59 8.59
CA ASP A 125 -5.09 -0.48 9.54
C ASP A 125 -4.73 -0.10 10.98
N VAL A 126 -3.51 0.41 11.18
CA VAL A 126 -3.04 0.88 12.51
C VAL A 126 -3.88 2.05 13.01
N ARG A 127 -4.25 2.99 12.13
CA ARG A 127 -5.13 4.10 12.51
C ARG A 127 -6.50 3.62 12.95
N THR A 128 -7.10 2.67 12.24
CA THR A 128 -8.41 2.08 12.61
C THR A 128 -8.34 1.38 13.97
N ASN A 129 -7.28 0.62 14.25
CA ASN A 129 -7.08 0.00 15.56
C ASN A 129 -6.88 1.03 16.68
N ASN A 130 -6.27 2.18 16.34
CA ASN A 130 -6.00 3.27 17.26
C ASN A 130 -7.08 4.37 17.22
N GLN A 131 -8.32 4.06 16.81
CA GLN A 131 -9.39 5.05 16.63
C GLN A 131 -9.68 5.96 17.85
N PHE A 132 -9.29 5.52 19.04
CA PHE A 132 -9.42 6.30 20.29
C PHE A 132 -8.19 7.17 20.60
N ASN A 133 -7.15 7.10 19.77
CA ASN A 133 -5.90 7.82 19.93
C ASN A 133 -5.83 8.95 18.88
N VAL A 134 -5.74 10.19 19.35
CA VAL A 134 -5.67 11.38 18.49
C VAL A 134 -4.29 11.50 17.80
N VAL A 135 -3.29 10.80 18.33
CA VAL A 135 -1.91 10.82 17.81
C VAL A 135 -1.77 9.84 16.65
N ALA A 136 -1.28 10.33 15.51
CA ALA A 136 -0.97 9.50 14.35
C ALA A 136 0.12 8.47 14.70
N PRO A 137 0.05 7.23 14.18
CA PRO A 137 1.08 6.24 14.43
C PRO A 137 2.43 6.70 13.88
N PRO A 138 3.54 6.47 14.60
CA PRO A 138 4.86 6.84 14.14
C PRO A 138 5.23 6.08 12.84
N PRO A 139 5.93 6.71 11.88
CA PRO A 139 6.31 6.06 10.62
C PRO A 139 7.07 4.75 10.82
N SER A 140 7.99 4.70 11.79
CA SER A 140 8.77 3.50 12.09
C SER A 140 7.92 2.31 12.54
N GLN A 141 6.79 2.54 13.22
CA GLN A 141 5.85 1.47 13.57
C GLN A 141 5.13 0.94 12.32
N VAL A 142 4.70 1.84 11.44
CA VAL A 142 4.07 1.45 10.17
C VAL A 142 5.05 0.64 9.33
N ASP A 143 6.30 1.09 9.20
CA ASP A 143 7.32 0.41 8.40
C ASP A 143 7.64 -1.00 8.94
N ALA A 144 7.73 -1.14 10.27
CA ALA A 144 7.93 -2.42 10.93
C ALA A 144 6.76 -3.38 10.66
N LEU A 145 5.52 -2.91 10.86
CA LEU A 145 4.33 -3.72 10.61
C LEU A 145 4.19 -4.07 9.13
N THR A 146 4.52 -3.15 8.21
CA THR A 146 4.57 -3.44 6.77
C THR A 146 5.57 -4.54 6.46
N ALA A 147 6.76 -4.50 7.06
CA ALA A 147 7.74 -5.57 6.91
C ALA A 147 7.21 -6.92 7.42
N ASP A 148 6.52 -6.93 8.57
CA ASP A 148 5.93 -8.16 9.13
C ASP A 148 4.79 -8.72 8.28
N TYR A 149 3.87 -7.87 7.81
CA TYR A 149 2.81 -8.29 6.87
C TYR A 149 3.40 -8.94 5.62
N ILE A 150 4.40 -8.31 4.99
CA ILE A 150 5.05 -8.84 3.78
C ILE A 150 5.75 -10.16 4.09
N ARG A 151 6.57 -10.22 5.14
CA ARG A 151 7.33 -11.42 5.52
C ARG A 151 6.39 -12.59 5.82
N ILE A 152 5.41 -12.39 6.69
CA ILE A 152 4.50 -13.45 7.15
C ILE A 152 3.60 -13.94 6.00
N ALA A 153 3.13 -13.04 5.12
CA ALA A 153 2.39 -13.45 3.93
C ALA A 153 3.26 -14.32 3.03
N THR A 154 4.52 -13.91 2.79
CA THR A 154 5.47 -14.69 1.99
C THR A 154 5.69 -16.09 2.58
N ASP A 155 5.89 -16.19 3.89
CA ASP A 155 6.22 -17.46 4.55
C ASP A 155 5.02 -18.42 4.69
N ARG A 156 3.79 -17.89 4.74
CA ARG A 156 2.60 -18.67 5.13
C ARG A 156 1.52 -18.75 4.06
N LEU A 157 1.47 -17.83 3.09
CA LEU A 157 0.39 -17.75 2.10
C LEU A 157 0.80 -18.05 0.65
N CYS A 158 2.03 -17.74 0.23
CA CYS A 158 2.33 -17.55 -1.21
C CYS A 158 2.75 -18.79 -2.03
#